data_AF-A0A957VAK5-F1
#
_entry.id   AF-A0A957VAK5-F1
#
_cell.length_a   1.000
_cell.length_b   1.000
_cell.length_c   1.000
_cell.angle_alpha   90.00
_cell.angle_beta   90.00
_cell.angle_gamma   90.00
#
_symmetry.space_group_name_H-M   'P 1'
#
loop_
_entity.id
_entity.type
_entity.pdbx_description
1 polymer ?
#
loop_
_entity_poly.entity_id
_entity_poly.type
_entity_poly.pdbx_seq_one_letter_code
_entity_poly.pdbx_strand_id
1 'polypeptide(L)'
;MSDAPIVIVPYRSFGTPDTLFVKGRVLHDKPVATAEAERSAWSNLRDALRRIDSDEVPGARVGIHFDDQEWETVADSEGYFTHELPLAAPVAKTDAWHAVHLHLLEPALGQPQPFAEAQVLVPPPTARYGVISDIDDTILETHATSLLRSALVTLLENAATRTP
;
A
#
# COMPACT_ATOMS: atom_id res chain seq x y z
N MET A 1 19.95 5.39 -4.02
CA MET A 1 19.50 4.17 -3.32
C MET A 1 19.18 4.59 -1.91
N SER A 2 17.91 4.51 -1.52
CA SER A 2 17.45 4.95 -0.20
C SER A 2 17.90 3.96 0.86
N ASP A 3 18.37 4.44 2.02
CA ASP A 3 18.74 3.61 3.20
C ASP A 3 17.52 3.28 4.07
N ALA A 4 16.32 3.50 3.53
CA ALA A 4 15.06 3.27 4.22
C ALA A 4 14.74 1.77 4.31
N PRO A 5 14.12 1.31 5.41
CA PRO A 5 13.78 -0.11 5.57
C PRO A 5 12.73 -0.53 4.54
N ILE A 6 12.80 -1.76 4.06
CA ILE A 6 11.81 -2.29 3.11
C ILE A 6 10.56 -2.73 3.89
N VAL A 7 9.39 -2.44 3.33
CA VAL A 7 8.08 -2.84 3.86
C VAL A 7 7.23 -3.51 2.78
N ILE A 8 6.43 -4.48 3.20
CA ILE A 8 5.39 -5.09 2.36
C ILE A 8 4.07 -4.43 2.73
N VAL A 9 3.40 -3.84 1.74
CA VAL A 9 2.08 -3.21 1.87
C VAL A 9 1.05 -4.11 1.21
N PRO A 10 0.36 -4.99 1.96
CA PRO A 10 -0.68 -5.83 1.41
C PRO A 10 -1.93 -5.01 1.11
N TYR A 11 -2.65 -5.39 0.06
CA TYR A 11 -3.96 -4.85 -0.26
C TYR A 11 -5.04 -5.85 0.14
N ARG A 12 -6.20 -5.32 0.52
CA ARG A 12 -7.39 -6.14 0.69
C ARG A 12 -7.78 -6.74 -0.65
N SER A 13 -8.04 -8.03 -0.66
CA SER A 13 -8.36 -8.78 -1.85
C SER A 13 -9.51 -9.75 -1.57
N PHE A 14 -9.80 -10.63 -2.53
CA PHE A 14 -10.90 -11.57 -2.48
C PHE A 14 -10.46 -12.95 -2.92
N GLY A 15 -11.29 -13.96 -2.67
CA GLY A 15 -11.04 -15.33 -3.07
C GLY A 15 -12.33 -16.11 -3.28
N THR A 16 -12.18 -17.34 -3.74
CA THR A 16 -13.19 -18.40 -3.71
C THR A 16 -12.84 -19.39 -2.60
N PRO A 17 -13.71 -20.38 -2.31
CA PRO A 17 -13.36 -21.44 -1.39
C PRO A 17 -12.05 -22.17 -1.74
N ASP A 18 -11.74 -22.30 -3.04
CA ASP A 18 -10.64 -23.11 -3.55
C ASP A 18 -9.43 -22.29 -4.02
N THR A 19 -9.55 -20.97 -4.13
CA THR A 19 -8.47 -20.10 -4.64
C THR A 19 -8.50 -18.73 -3.99
N LEU A 20 -7.38 -18.31 -3.40
CA LEU A 20 -7.23 -16.97 -2.85
C LEU A 20 -6.45 -16.07 -3.81
N PHE A 21 -6.89 -14.82 -3.99
CA PHE A 21 -6.10 -13.83 -4.71
C PHE A 21 -5.39 -12.95 -3.70
N VAL A 22 -4.07 -12.82 -3.82
CA VAL A 22 -3.27 -11.95 -2.96
C VAL A 22 -2.62 -10.88 -3.79
N LYS A 23 -2.68 -9.64 -3.32
CA LYS A 23 -2.09 -8.48 -3.98
C LYS A 23 -1.43 -7.58 -2.95
N GLY A 24 -0.32 -6.95 -3.33
CA GLY A 24 0.33 -5.96 -2.51
C GLY A 24 1.44 -5.25 -3.26
N ARG A 25 2.23 -4.50 -2.51
CA ARG A 25 3.37 -3.74 -3.01
C ARG A 25 4.56 -3.84 -2.07
N VAL A 26 5.78 -3.83 -2.59
CA VAL A 26 7.02 -3.79 -1.82
C VAL A 26 7.69 -2.43 -2.04
N LEU A 27 7.91 -1.70 -0.95
CA LEU A 27 8.38 -0.32 -0.95
C LEU A 27 9.50 -0.12 0.07
N HIS A 28 10.30 0.94 -0.08
CA HIS A 28 11.09 1.46 1.03
C HIS A 28 10.24 2.45 1.87
N ASP A 29 10.25 2.25 3.19
CA ASP A 29 9.59 3.10 4.18
C ASP A 29 10.40 4.37 4.44
N LYS A 30 10.24 5.35 3.54
CA LYS A 30 10.87 6.66 3.66
C LYS A 30 10.27 7.40 4.87
N PRO A 31 11.06 7.76 5.90
CA PRO A 31 10.55 8.59 6.98
C PRO A 31 10.10 9.93 6.42
N VAL A 32 8.87 10.34 6.76
CA VAL A 32 8.34 11.64 6.38
C VAL A 32 9.14 12.72 7.12
N ALA A 33 10.09 13.35 6.43
CA ALA A 33 10.87 14.45 7.00
C ALA A 33 9.94 15.58 7.45
N THR A 34 9.97 15.92 8.75
CA THR A 34 9.29 17.07 9.32
C THR A 34 9.79 18.35 8.65
N ALA A 35 8.86 19.24 8.26
CA ALA A 35 9.21 20.48 7.61
C ALA A 35 10.02 21.38 8.57
N GLU A 36 11.27 21.68 8.22
CA GLU A 36 12.08 22.67 8.94
C GLU A 36 11.69 24.09 8.52
N ALA A 37 11.60 25.00 9.50
CA ALA A 37 10.94 26.30 9.37
C ALA A 37 11.66 27.36 8.49
N GLU A 38 12.87 27.09 7.98
CA GLU A 38 13.72 28.08 7.30
C GLU A 38 14.14 27.68 5.89
N ARG A 39 13.21 27.22 5.04
CA ARG A 39 13.51 26.84 3.64
C ARG A 39 12.62 27.58 2.63
N SER A 40 13.17 27.77 1.43
CA SER A 40 12.50 28.46 0.31
C SER A 40 11.23 27.72 -0.11
N ALA A 41 10.20 28.47 -0.56
CA ALA A 41 8.93 27.92 -1.03
C ALA A 41 9.11 26.91 -2.19
N TRP A 42 10.14 27.09 -3.04
CA TRP A 42 10.48 26.11 -4.08
C TRP A 42 10.94 24.79 -3.44
N SER A 43 11.92 24.83 -2.52
CA SER A 43 12.39 23.62 -1.84
C SER A 43 11.27 22.90 -1.11
N ASN A 44 10.34 23.62 -0.48
CA ASN A 44 9.18 23.03 0.18
C ASN A 44 8.25 22.32 -0.81
N LEU A 45 7.98 22.92 -1.98
CA LEU A 45 7.22 22.27 -3.06
C LEU A 45 7.94 21.02 -3.60
N ARG A 46 9.27 21.08 -3.78
CA ARG A 46 10.05 19.91 -4.20
C ARG A 46 9.92 18.77 -3.22
N ASP A 47 10.07 19.08 -1.95
CA ASP A 47 10.12 18.09 -0.90
C ASP A 47 8.71 17.53 -0.67
N ALA A 48 7.67 18.35 -0.84
CA ALA A 48 6.28 17.89 -0.89
C ALA A 48 6.03 16.92 -2.07
N LEU A 49 6.51 17.24 -3.28
CA LEU A 49 6.39 16.33 -4.43
C LEU A 49 7.18 15.03 -4.22
N ARG A 50 8.38 15.11 -3.63
CA ARG A 50 9.18 13.93 -3.26
C ARG A 50 8.56 13.08 -2.14
N ARG A 51 7.69 13.66 -1.30
CA ARG A 51 6.90 12.89 -0.30
C ARG A 51 5.79 12.07 -0.93
N ILE A 52 5.30 12.48 -2.10
CA ILE A 52 4.26 11.76 -2.85
C ILE A 52 4.87 10.60 -3.66
N ASP A 53 6.14 10.72 -4.03
CA ASP A 53 6.89 9.71 -4.77
C ASP A 53 7.26 8.51 -3.88
N SER A 54 6.63 7.36 -4.12
CA SER A 54 6.98 6.10 -3.47
C SER A 54 8.39 5.64 -3.89
N ASP A 55 9.06 4.85 -3.04
CA ASP A 55 10.30 4.18 -3.43
C ASP A 55 10.00 2.70 -3.63
N GLU A 56 9.83 2.27 -4.86
CA GLU A 56 9.52 0.89 -5.17
C GLU A 56 10.74 -0.02 -4.96
N VAL A 57 10.49 -1.30 -4.69
CA VAL A 57 11.52 -2.35 -4.74
C VAL A 57 11.23 -3.29 -5.91
N PRO A 58 11.77 -2.99 -7.11
CA PRO A 58 11.56 -3.82 -8.29
C PRO A 58 12.11 -5.24 -8.11
N GLY A 59 11.39 -6.25 -8.60
CA GLY A 59 11.88 -7.63 -8.59
C GLY A 59 11.97 -8.27 -7.21
N ALA A 60 11.38 -7.65 -6.17
CA ALA A 60 11.34 -8.21 -4.84
C ALA A 60 10.64 -9.58 -4.84
N ARG A 61 11.28 -10.61 -4.30
CA ARG A 61 10.66 -11.93 -4.12
C ARG A 61 9.92 -11.93 -2.79
N VAL A 62 8.63 -12.25 -2.84
CA VAL A 62 7.75 -12.31 -1.68
C VAL A 62 7.30 -13.75 -1.51
N GLY A 63 7.57 -14.31 -0.33
CA GLY A 63 7.02 -15.58 0.09
C GLY A 63 5.64 -15.36 0.71
N ILE A 64 4.74 -16.29 0.42
CA ILE A 64 3.33 -16.25 0.80
C ILE A 64 3.01 -17.55 1.53
N HIS A 65 2.43 -17.44 2.72
CA HIS A 65 2.06 -18.58 3.53
C HIS A 65 0.60 -18.49 3.97
N PHE A 66 -0.16 -19.55 3.73
CA PHE A 66 -1.54 -19.69 4.16
C PHE A 66 -1.83 -21.13 4.54
N ASP A 67 -2.34 -21.34 5.76
CA ASP A 67 -2.46 -22.66 6.41
C ASP A 67 -1.12 -23.42 6.41
N ASP A 68 -1.04 -24.59 5.76
CA ASP A 68 0.18 -25.40 5.63
C ASP A 68 0.80 -25.30 4.22
N GLN A 69 0.46 -24.26 3.47
CA GLN A 69 0.85 -24.09 2.07
C GLN A 69 1.70 -22.83 1.87
N GLU A 70 2.70 -22.96 1.01
CA GLU A 70 3.67 -21.92 0.68
C GLU A 70 3.70 -21.65 -0.83
N TRP A 71 3.78 -20.38 -1.19
CA TRP A 71 3.98 -19.90 -2.55
C TRP A 71 5.01 -18.77 -2.58
N GLU A 72 5.48 -18.45 -3.77
CA GLU A 72 6.34 -17.31 -4.00
C GLU A 72 5.86 -16.49 -5.19
N THR A 73 6.07 -15.18 -5.13
CA THR A 73 5.81 -14.27 -6.24
C THR A 73 6.92 -13.23 -6.36
N VAL A 74 7.00 -12.58 -7.51
CA VAL A 74 8.00 -11.55 -7.82
C VAL A 74 7.26 -10.24 -8.08
N ALA A 75 7.68 -9.19 -7.40
CA ALA A 75 7.18 -7.85 -7.64
C ALA A 75 7.65 -7.32 -9.00
N ASP A 76 6.79 -6.58 -9.68
CA ASP A 76 7.09 -5.95 -10.97
C ASP A 76 8.02 -4.73 -10.82
N SER A 77 8.19 -3.98 -11.92
CA SER A 77 9.05 -2.79 -11.94
C SER A 77 8.56 -1.65 -11.04
N GLU A 78 7.29 -1.65 -10.65
CA GLU A 78 6.67 -0.68 -9.75
C GLU A 78 6.45 -1.25 -8.34
N GLY A 79 7.08 -2.40 -8.04
CA GLY A 79 7.03 -3.06 -6.75
C GLY A 79 5.71 -3.76 -6.47
N TYR A 80 4.78 -3.87 -7.42
CA TYR A 80 3.51 -4.57 -7.22
C TYR A 80 3.65 -6.07 -7.43
N PHE A 81 2.93 -6.86 -6.65
CA PHE A 81 2.77 -8.29 -6.89
C PHE A 81 1.31 -8.69 -6.83
N THR A 82 0.95 -9.69 -7.62
CA THR A 82 -0.36 -10.36 -7.57
C THR A 82 -0.13 -11.86 -7.75
N HIS A 83 -0.80 -12.68 -6.96
CA HIS A 83 -0.68 -14.13 -7.05
C HIS A 83 -2.01 -14.83 -6.74
N GLU A 84 -2.26 -15.92 -7.45
CA GLU A 84 -3.38 -16.82 -7.21
C GLU A 84 -2.88 -18.01 -6.40
N LEU A 85 -3.53 -18.30 -5.27
CA LEU A 85 -3.18 -19.39 -4.37
C LEU A 85 -4.21 -20.51 -4.53
N PRO A 86 -3.99 -21.50 -5.41
CA PRO A 86 -4.86 -22.68 -5.48
C PRO A 86 -4.70 -23.50 -4.21
N LEU A 87 -5.78 -23.71 -3.47
CA LEU A 87 -5.74 -24.38 -2.18
C LEU A 87 -5.89 -25.90 -2.33
N ALA A 88 -5.11 -26.66 -1.57
CA ALA A 88 -5.25 -28.12 -1.49
C ALA A 88 -6.60 -28.59 -0.91
N ALA A 89 -7.21 -27.76 -0.05
CA ALA A 89 -8.54 -27.97 0.49
C ALA A 89 -9.31 -26.64 0.53
N PRO A 90 -10.64 -26.65 0.36
CA PRO A 90 -11.42 -25.43 0.42
C PRO A 90 -11.32 -24.78 1.80
N VAL A 91 -11.31 -23.44 1.88
CA VAL A 91 -11.32 -22.74 3.17
C VAL A 91 -12.52 -23.16 4.03
N ALA A 92 -12.26 -23.38 5.31
CA ALA A 92 -13.28 -23.89 6.23
C ALA A 92 -14.45 -22.92 6.48
N LYS A 93 -14.22 -21.62 6.34
CA LYS A 93 -15.21 -20.56 6.57
C LYS A 93 -15.33 -19.66 5.36
N THR A 94 -16.50 -19.68 4.74
CA THR A 94 -16.94 -18.66 3.79
C THR A 94 -17.63 -17.53 4.54
N ASP A 95 -17.74 -16.35 3.94
CA ASP A 95 -18.19 -15.10 4.59
C ASP A 95 -17.22 -14.60 5.69
N ALA A 96 -15.92 -14.76 5.43
CA ALA A 96 -14.86 -14.39 6.37
C ALA A 96 -13.66 -13.81 5.64
N TRP A 97 -12.93 -12.95 6.36
CA TRP A 97 -11.58 -12.53 5.99
C TRP A 97 -10.58 -13.58 6.45
N HIS A 98 -9.66 -13.92 5.55
CA HIS A 98 -8.59 -14.87 5.76
C HIS A 98 -7.25 -14.13 5.79
N ALA A 99 -6.48 -14.37 6.85
CA ALA A 99 -5.15 -13.80 7.02
C ALA A 99 -4.13 -14.62 6.23
N VAL A 100 -3.47 -14.00 5.26
CA VAL A 100 -2.37 -14.58 4.49
C VAL A 100 -1.08 -13.91 4.89
N HIS A 101 -0.08 -14.69 5.29
CA HIS A 101 1.18 -14.18 5.77
C HIS A 101 2.16 -13.96 4.63
N LEU A 102 2.82 -12.80 4.62
CA LEU A 102 3.76 -12.37 3.61
C LEU A 102 5.12 -12.11 4.23
N HIS A 103 6.19 -12.54 3.57
CA HIS A 103 7.55 -12.29 4.01
C HIS A 103 8.46 -11.97 2.82
N LEU A 104 9.43 -11.08 3.03
CA LEU A 104 10.36 -10.69 1.99
C LEU A 104 11.50 -11.70 1.88
N LEU A 105 11.57 -12.44 0.78
CA LEU A 105 12.66 -13.38 0.49
C LEU A 105 13.85 -12.66 -0.15
N GLU A 106 13.59 -11.80 -1.13
CA GLU A 106 14.60 -10.99 -1.79
C GLU A 106 14.13 -9.53 -1.97
N PRO A 107 15.02 -8.53 -1.82
CA PRO A 107 16.43 -8.68 -1.47
C PRO A 107 16.62 -9.21 -0.05
N ALA A 108 17.61 -10.10 0.13
CA ALA A 108 17.90 -10.71 1.42
C ALA A 108 18.43 -9.63 2.38
N LEU A 109 17.55 -9.18 3.27
CA LEU A 109 17.92 -8.25 4.34
C LEU A 109 18.46 -9.01 5.56
N GLY A 110 19.19 -8.29 6.42
CA GLY A 110 19.49 -8.78 7.76
C GLY A 110 18.21 -9.10 8.53
N GLN A 111 18.30 -9.99 9.51
CA GLN A 111 17.15 -10.37 10.34
C GLN A 111 16.77 -9.22 11.30
N PRO A 112 15.47 -8.98 11.55
CA PRO A 112 14.31 -9.69 11.01
C PRO A 112 13.95 -9.26 9.58
N GLN A 113 13.52 -10.21 8.76
CA GLN A 113 12.98 -9.89 7.43
C GLN A 113 11.61 -9.18 7.54
N PRO A 114 11.29 -8.25 6.63
CA PRO A 114 9.97 -7.63 6.55
C PRO A 114 8.85 -8.67 6.44
N PHE A 115 7.81 -8.47 7.26
CA PHE A 115 6.64 -9.33 7.35
C PHE A 115 5.37 -8.49 7.32
N ALA A 116 4.32 -9.01 6.67
CA ALA A 116 2.99 -8.39 6.65
C ALA A 116 1.89 -9.43 6.57
N GLU A 117 0.66 -9.02 6.90
CA GLU A 117 -0.54 -9.87 6.81
C GLU A 117 -1.51 -9.27 5.79
N ALA A 118 -1.78 -10.01 4.71
CA ALA A 118 -2.82 -9.70 3.75
C ALA A 118 -4.16 -10.25 4.21
N GLN A 119 -5.23 -9.54 3.86
CA GLN A 119 -6.59 -9.88 4.23
C GLN A 119 -7.38 -10.20 2.96
N VAL A 120 -7.81 -11.46 2.83
CA VAL A 120 -8.53 -11.98 1.67
C VAL A 120 -9.97 -12.33 2.04
N LEU A 121 -10.95 -11.67 1.45
CA LEU A 121 -12.37 -11.96 1.70
C LEU A 121 -12.84 -13.12 0.81
N VAL A 122 -13.33 -14.19 1.42
CA VAL A 122 -14.05 -15.25 0.70
C VAL A 122 -15.55 -15.06 0.96
N PRO A 123 -16.35 -14.59 -0.02
CA PRO A 123 -17.78 -14.39 0.16
C PRO A 123 -18.50 -15.75 0.33
N PRO A 124 -19.72 -15.76 0.89
CA PRO A 124 -20.51 -16.98 0.97
C PRO A 124 -20.85 -17.51 -0.44
N PRO A 125 -20.96 -18.83 -0.63
CA PRO A 125 -21.31 -19.42 -1.93
C PRO A 125 -22.72 -19.04 -2.39
N THR A 126 -23.55 -18.53 -1.48
CA THR A 126 -24.90 -18.01 -1.75
C THR A 126 -24.92 -16.55 -2.18
N ALA A 127 -23.77 -15.86 -2.18
CA ALA A 127 -23.69 -14.47 -2.63
C ALA A 127 -24.07 -14.38 -4.12
N ARG A 128 -25.09 -13.59 -4.43
CA ARG A 128 -25.58 -13.40 -5.81
C ARG A 128 -25.16 -12.07 -6.45
N TYR A 129 -24.79 -11.11 -5.62
CA TYR A 129 -24.45 -9.76 -6.03
C TYR A 129 -23.27 -9.26 -5.18
N GLY A 130 -22.32 -8.59 -5.81
CA GLY A 130 -21.26 -7.82 -5.14
C GLY A 130 -21.49 -6.34 -5.40
N VAL A 131 -21.40 -5.52 -4.36
CA VAL A 131 -21.47 -4.06 -4.50
C VAL A 131 -20.05 -3.52 -4.43
N ILE A 132 -19.56 -3.01 -5.56
CA ILE A 132 -18.29 -2.32 -5.64
C ILE A 132 -18.63 -0.83 -5.63
N SER A 133 -18.26 -0.15 -4.54
CA SER A 133 -18.25 1.30 -4.49
C SER A 133 -16.81 1.72 -4.69
N ASP A 134 -16.56 2.48 -5.74
CA ASP A 134 -15.33 3.25 -5.78
C ASP A 134 -15.35 4.24 -4.61
N ILE A 135 -14.21 4.42 -3.95
CA ILE A 135 -14.05 5.55 -3.01
C ILE A 135 -13.43 6.69 -3.83
N ASP A 136 -14.04 7.01 -4.96
CA ASP A 136 -13.65 8.12 -5.82
C ASP A 136 -14.89 8.99 -6.03
N ASP A 137 -15.09 9.92 -5.08
CA ASP A 137 -15.38 11.33 -5.39
C ASP A 137 -15.67 12.14 -4.09
N THR A 138 -14.59 12.75 -3.57
CA THR A 138 -14.58 14.18 -3.19
C THR A 138 -15.49 14.66 -2.03
N ILE A 139 -15.01 14.60 -0.77
CA ILE A 139 -15.42 15.60 0.27
C ILE A 139 -14.67 16.92 0.01
N LEU A 140 -14.92 17.52 -1.15
CA LEU A 140 -14.66 18.92 -1.44
C LEU A 140 -15.76 19.37 -2.41
N GLU A 141 -16.98 19.54 -1.90
CA GLU A 141 -17.89 20.50 -2.53
C GLU A 141 -17.19 21.86 -2.50
N THR A 142 -16.52 22.27 -3.58
CA THR A 142 -16.07 23.66 -3.68
C THR A 142 -15.71 24.07 -5.10
N HIS A 143 -16.22 25.23 -5.50
CA HIS A 143 -15.81 26.01 -6.66
C HIS A 143 -14.27 26.13 -6.75
N ALA A 144 -13.65 25.26 -7.55
CA ALA A 144 -12.25 24.84 -7.45
C ALA A 144 -11.17 25.84 -7.93
N THR A 145 -11.51 27.10 -8.22
CA THR A 145 -10.52 28.12 -8.59
C THR A 145 -9.74 28.65 -7.39
N SER A 146 -10.31 28.62 -6.18
CA SER A 146 -9.61 29.06 -4.97
C SER A 146 -8.87 27.93 -4.26
N LEU A 147 -9.28 26.67 -4.38
CA LEU A 147 -8.65 25.56 -3.66
C LEU A 147 -7.26 25.20 -4.19
N LEU A 148 -7.06 25.12 -5.51
CA LEU A 148 -5.71 24.92 -6.05
C LEU A 148 -4.80 26.09 -5.70
N ARG A 149 -5.34 27.32 -5.74
CA ARG A 149 -4.60 28.52 -5.33
C ARG A 149 -4.32 28.52 -3.82
N SER A 150 -5.26 28.09 -2.97
CA SER A 150 -5.10 28.01 -1.51
C SER A 150 -4.24 26.84 -1.08
N ALA A 151 -4.28 25.70 -1.77
CA ALA A 151 -3.38 24.58 -1.56
C ALA A 151 -1.97 24.97 -1.99
N LEU A 152 -1.81 25.60 -3.16
CA LEU A 152 -0.55 26.16 -3.61
C LEU A 152 -0.04 27.24 -2.64
N VAL A 153 -0.90 28.15 -2.18
CA VAL A 153 -0.54 29.18 -1.19
C VAL A 153 -0.23 28.56 0.17
N THR A 154 -0.91 27.51 0.63
CA THR A 154 -0.60 26.83 1.91
C THR A 154 0.69 26.01 1.80
N LEU A 155 0.97 25.44 0.64
CA LEU A 155 2.21 24.71 0.35
C LEU A 155 3.39 25.66 0.14
N LEU A 156 3.15 26.90 -0.31
CA LEU A 156 4.17 27.92 -0.58
C LEU A 156 4.36 28.93 0.56
N GLU A 157 3.34 29.24 1.36
CA GLU A 157 3.40 30.16 2.49
C GLU A 157 3.69 29.42 3.79
N ASN A 158 4.80 29.82 4.42
CA ASN A 158 5.30 29.28 5.67
C ASN A 158 4.23 29.31 6.78
N ALA A 159 3.99 28.14 7.38
CA ALA A 159 3.13 27.95 8.56
C ALA A 159 3.62 28.70 9.82
N ALA A 160 4.75 29.42 9.75
CA ALA A 160 5.32 30.18 10.86
C ALA A 160 4.78 31.63 11.01
N THR A 161 3.94 32.11 10.09
CA THR A 161 3.39 33.49 10.17
C THR A 161 1.97 33.57 10.74
N ARG A 162 1.45 32.47 11.31
CA ARG A 162 0.23 32.52 12.11
C ARG A 162 0.56 32.99 13.53
N THR A 163 0.67 34.31 13.71
CA THR A 163 0.35 34.91 15.00
C THR A 163 -1.16 34.81 15.26
N PRO A 164 -1.59 34.64 16.53
CA PRO A 164 -2.95 34.30 16.93
C PRO A 164 -4.02 35.30 16.50
#